data_AF-X1G1C1-F1
#
_entry.id   AF-X1G1C1-F1
#
_cell.length_a   1.000
_cell.length_b   1.000
_cell.length_c   1.000
_cell.angle_alpha   90.00
_cell.angle_beta   90.00
_cell.angle_gamma   90.00
#
_symmetry.space_group_name_H-M   'P 1'
#
loop_
_entity.id
_entity.type
_entity.pdbx_description
1 polymer ?
#
loop_
_entity_poly.entity_id
_entity_poly.type
_entity_poly.pdbx_seq_one_letter_code
_entity_poly.pdbx_strand_id
1 'polypeptide(L)'
;SAFRPYVLYQKLHGNWETIKRGRNINSFVSEISKRVEIVNRAKEIKTAYITHHGALSKSVRKIKDIVSNTNIVETNPSLVTHYLLGNNYVDFAFL
;
A
#
# COMPACT_ATOMS: atom_id res chain seq x y z
N SER A 1 7.71 -19.26 8.66
CA SER A 1 7.49 -19.22 7.20
C SER A 1 7.68 -17.78 6.72
N ALA A 2 8.11 -17.57 5.46
CA ALA A 2 8.25 -16.22 4.90
C ALA A 2 6.87 -15.62 4.57
N PHE A 3 6.61 -14.39 5.00
CA PHE A 3 5.37 -13.67 4.67
C PHE A 3 5.45 -13.14 3.23
N ARG A 4 4.43 -13.41 2.40
CA ARG A 4 4.39 -13.01 0.98
C ARG A 4 3.18 -12.09 0.68
N PRO A 5 3.30 -10.80 1.01
CA PRO A 5 2.34 -9.80 0.60
C PRO A 5 2.73 -9.18 -0.75
N TYR A 6 1.75 -8.72 -1.51
CA TYR A 6 1.99 -7.93 -2.71
C TYR A 6 1.63 -6.47 -2.45
N VAL A 7 2.45 -5.56 -2.99
CA VAL A 7 2.12 -4.13 -3.01
C VAL A 7 2.18 -3.63 -4.43
N LEU A 8 1.29 -2.69 -4.66
CA LEU A 8 1.10 -1.98 -5.89
C LEU A 8 1.14 -0.49 -5.51
N TYR A 9 1.94 0.30 -6.24
CA TYR A 9 2.06 1.74 -6.02
C TYR A 9 1.78 2.45 -7.33
N GLN A 10 0.94 3.48 -7.30
CA GLN A 10 0.72 4.36 -8.43
C GLN A 10 0.82 5.84 -8.00
N LYS A 11 2.04 6.41 -8.10
CA LYS A 11 2.30 7.88 -8.17
C LYS A 11 3.69 8.29 -8.68
N LEU A 12 4.53 7.32 -9.03
CA LEU A 12 5.80 7.57 -9.70
C LEU A 12 5.80 6.76 -11.00
N HIS A 13 5.61 7.45 -12.12
CA HIS A 13 5.80 6.94 -13.48
C HIS A 13 4.90 5.78 -13.94
N GLY A 14 3.75 5.55 -13.31
CA GLY A 14 2.77 4.56 -13.79
C GLY A 14 3.24 3.11 -13.72
N ASN A 15 4.33 2.83 -12.99
CA ASN A 15 4.90 1.50 -12.87
C ASN A 15 4.48 0.85 -11.56
N TRP A 16 4.00 -0.39 -11.65
CA TRP A 16 3.74 -1.24 -10.49
C TRP A 16 5.06 -1.77 -9.94
N GLU A 17 5.37 -1.46 -8.68
CA GLU A 17 6.54 -2.03 -8.00
C GLU A 17 6.14 -3.21 -7.10
N THR A 18 6.68 -4.39 -7.38
CA THR A 18 6.53 -5.55 -6.48
C THR A 18 7.46 -5.42 -5.27
N ILE A 19 6.92 -5.56 -4.06
CA ILE A 19 7.73 -5.58 -2.83
C ILE A 19 8.44 -6.94 -2.66
N LYS A 20 9.67 -6.87 -2.15
CA LYS A 20 10.51 -8.03 -1.81
C LYS A 20 9.91 -8.83 -0.63
N ARG A 21 10.23 -10.12 -0.55
CA ARG A 21 9.78 -11.01 0.55
C ARG A 21 10.16 -10.43 1.93
N GLY A 22 9.15 -10.13 2.75
CA GLY A 22 9.34 -9.67 4.13
C GLY A 22 9.54 -10.84 5.10
N ARG A 23 10.35 -10.64 6.16
CA ARG A 23 10.53 -11.64 7.23
C ARG A 23 9.25 -11.83 8.06
N ASN A 24 8.43 -10.78 8.16
CA ASN A 24 7.13 -10.76 8.84
C ASN A 24 6.30 -9.51 8.42
N ILE A 25 5.04 -9.43 8.89
CA ILE A 25 4.10 -8.33 8.60
C ILE A 25 4.64 -6.97 9.07
N ASN A 26 5.23 -6.90 10.26
CA ASN A 26 5.71 -5.62 10.82
C ASN A 26 6.84 -5.02 9.98
N SER A 27 7.81 -5.85 9.56
CA SER A 27 8.89 -5.43 8.67
C SER A 27 8.36 -4.92 7.34
N PHE A 28 7.34 -5.58 6.80
CA PHE A 28 6.71 -5.18 5.56
C PHE A 28 5.96 -3.84 5.68
N VAL A 29 5.19 -3.67 6.76
CA VAL A 29 4.47 -2.41 7.04
C VAL A 29 5.46 -1.25 7.22
N SER A 30 6.57 -1.47 7.92
CA SER A 30 7.63 -0.46 8.06
C SER A 30 8.24 -0.05 6.72
N GLU A 31 8.46 -0.99 5.79
CA GLU A 31 8.94 -0.66 4.45
C GLU A 31 7.92 0.17 3.67
N ILE A 32 6.64 -0.22 3.71
CA ILE A 32 5.57 0.56 3.08
C ILE A 32 5.52 1.97 3.66
N SER A 33 5.50 2.10 4.99
CA SER A 33 5.48 3.38 5.68
C SER A 33 6.59 4.31 5.20
N LYS A 34 7.83 3.82 5.14
CA LYS A 34 8.97 4.60 4.63
C LYS A 34 8.77 5.08 3.20
N ARG A 35 8.25 4.22 2.31
CA ARG A 35 7.98 4.59 0.92
C ARG A 35 6.88 5.65 0.82
N VAL A 36 5.79 5.48 1.56
CA VAL A 36 4.69 6.46 1.60
C VAL A 36 5.16 7.80 2.17
N GLU A 37 5.98 7.80 3.23
CA GLU A 37 6.60 9.01 3.78
C GLU A 37 7.44 9.76 2.75
N ILE A 38 8.25 9.05 1.95
CA ILE A 38 9.06 9.66 0.89
C ILE A 38 8.15 10.34 -0.14
N VAL A 39 7.09 9.67 -0.59
CA VAL A 39 6.15 10.25 -1.57
C VAL A 39 5.42 11.47 -0.98
N ASN A 40 5.00 11.38 0.29
CA ASN A 40 4.30 12.48 0.97
C ASN A 40 5.19 13.71 1.18
N ARG A 41 6.49 13.52 1.43
CA ARG A 41 7.45 14.64 1.53
C ARG A 41 7.80 15.25 0.18
N ALA A 42 7.84 14.44 -0.88
CA ALA A 42 8.25 14.88 -2.22
C ALA A 42 7.12 15.58 -3.00
N LYS A 43 5.85 15.29 -2.67
CA LYS A 43 4.68 15.81 -3.39
C LYS A 43 3.60 16.20 -2.38
N GLU A 44 2.94 17.34 -2.59
CA GLU A 44 1.71 17.68 -1.86
C GLU A 44 0.58 16.74 -2.31
N ILE A 45 0.43 15.60 -1.65
CA ILE A 45 -0.61 14.61 -1.97
C ILE A 45 -1.95 15.12 -1.46
N LYS A 46 -2.88 15.39 -2.37
CA LYS A 46 -4.24 15.85 -2.02
C LYS A 46 -5.20 14.68 -1.82
N THR A 47 -5.03 13.59 -2.56
CA THR A 47 -5.88 12.40 -2.42
C THR A 47 -5.08 11.12 -2.52
N ALA A 48 -5.41 10.14 -1.69
CA ALA A 48 -4.84 8.80 -1.70
C ALA A 48 -5.97 7.77 -1.80
N TYR A 49 -5.86 6.86 -2.75
CA TYR A 49 -6.73 5.71 -2.92
C TYR A 49 -6.02 4.50 -2.34
N ILE A 50 -6.71 3.77 -1.47
CA ILE A 50 -6.16 2.60 -0.80
C ILE A 50 -7.09 1.42 -1.05
N THR A 51 -6.51 0.34 -1.59
CA THR A 51 -7.18 -0.96 -1.66
C THR A 51 -6.40 -1.95 -0.82
N HIS A 52 -7.06 -2.77 -0.01
CA HIS A 52 -6.37 -3.80 0.77
C HIS A 52 -7.21 -5.04 0.97
N HIS A 53 -6.53 -6.17 1.20
CA HIS A 53 -7.18 -7.45 1.49
C HIS A 53 -6.37 -8.31 2.47
N GLY A 54 -7.09 -9.15 3.23
CA GLY A 54 -6.50 -10.17 4.10
C GLY A 54 -5.87 -9.61 5.38
N ALA A 55 -4.78 -10.26 5.82
CA ALA A 55 -4.10 -10.02 7.09
C ALA A 55 -3.51 -8.61 7.23
N LEU A 56 -3.37 -7.89 6.11
CA LEU A 56 -2.83 -6.53 6.06
C LEU A 56 -3.83 -5.47 6.49
N SER A 57 -5.14 -5.76 6.50
CA SER A 57 -6.19 -4.78 6.78
C SER A 57 -6.02 -4.09 8.14
N LYS A 58 -5.56 -4.83 9.17
CA LYS A 58 -5.26 -4.26 10.49
C LYS A 58 -4.05 -3.33 10.49
N SER A 59 -3.11 -3.55 9.58
CA SER A 59 -1.87 -2.79 9.47
C SER A 59 -2.00 -1.55 8.58
N VAL A 60 -2.99 -1.51 7.69
CA VAL A 60 -3.28 -0.35 6.84
C VAL A 60 -3.57 0.92 7.65
N ARG A 61 -4.17 0.79 8.84
CA ARG A 61 -4.43 1.95 9.71
C ARG A 61 -3.16 2.75 10.01
N LYS A 62 -2.04 2.07 10.29
CA LYS A 62 -0.75 2.71 10.55
C LYS A 62 -0.18 3.45 9.34
N ILE A 63 -0.52 2.99 8.13
CA ILE A 63 -0.06 3.62 6.89
C ILE A 63 -0.94 4.83 6.55
N LYS A 64 -2.23 4.79 6.89
CA LYS A 64 -3.15 5.94 6.76
C LYS A 64 -2.70 7.12 7.62
N ASP A 65 -2.22 6.87 8.84
CA ASP A 65 -1.76 7.91 9.75
C ASP A 65 -0.58 8.75 9.19
N ILE A 66 0.24 8.17 8.29
CA ILE A 66 1.38 8.85 7.65
C ILE A 66 0.93 9.91 6.63
N VAL A 67 -0.26 9.72 6.04
CA VAL A 67 -0.86 10.62 5.05
C VAL A 67 -2.03 11.40 5.66
N SER A 68 -1.89 11.81 6.93
CA SER A 68 -2.96 12.45 7.72
C SER A 68 -3.53 13.75 7.13
N ASN A 69 -2.76 14.45 6.31
CA ASN A 69 -3.19 15.67 5.60
C ASN A 69 -3.78 15.40 4.21
N THR A 70 -3.93 14.13 3.82
CA THR A 70 -4.41 13.69 2.52
C THR A 70 -5.82 13.13 2.64
N ASN A 71 -6.70 13.45 1.69
CA ASN A 71 -8.00 12.81 1.62
C ASN A 71 -7.84 11.31 1.26
N ILE A 72 -8.28 10.40 2.13
CA ILE A 72 -8.13 8.96 1.92
C ILE A 72 -9.45 8.37 1.41
N VAL A 73 -9.41 7.75 0.25
CA VAL A 73 -10.53 7.02 -0.35
C VAL A 73 -10.22 5.53 -0.31
N GLU A 74 -11.04 4.76 0.40
CA GLU A 74 -10.94 3.30 0.39
C GLU A 74 -11.70 2.75 -0.82
N THR A 75 -11.03 1.91 -1.60
CA THR A 75 -11.61 1.27 -2.78
C THR A 75 -11.57 -0.24 -2.66
N ASN A 76 -12.55 -0.90 -3.27
CA ASN A 76 -12.60 -2.35 -3.29
C ASN A 76 -11.56 -2.93 -4.26
N PRO A 77 -11.05 -4.15 -3.95
CA PRO A 77 -10.31 -4.97 -4.90
C PRO A 77 -10.99 -5.06 -6.27
N SER A 78 -10.24 -4.85 -7.35
CA SER A 78 -10.68 -5.40 -8.63
C SER A 78 -10.57 -6.93 -8.59
N LEU A 79 -11.47 -7.65 -9.28
CA LEU A 79 -11.41 -9.11 -9.39
C LEU A 79 -10.06 -9.59 -9.95
N VAL A 80 -9.50 -8.84 -10.90
CA VAL A 80 -8.19 -9.12 -11.51
C VAL A 80 -7.07 -8.98 -10.49
N THR A 81 -7.04 -7.88 -9.73
CA THR A 81 -6.04 -7.64 -8.67
C THR A 81 -6.14 -8.70 -7.58
N HIS A 82 -7.36 -9.05 -7.17
CA HIS A 82 -7.62 -10.09 -6.18
C HIS A 82 -7.11 -11.46 -6.64
N TYR A 83 -7.33 -11.82 -7.90
CA TYR A 83 -6.87 -13.08 -8.47
C TYR A 83 -5.34 -13.12 -8.66
N LEU A 84 -4.74 -12.06 -9.20
CA LEU A 84 -3.32 -12.01 -9.54
C LEU A 84 -2.39 -11.87 -8.33
N LEU A 85 -2.80 -11.09 -7.33
CA LEU A 85 -2.00 -10.83 -6.13
C LEU A 85 -2.33 -11.77 -4.98
N GLY A 86 -3.35 -12.62 -5.16
CA GLY A 86 -3.84 -13.49 -4.10
C GLY A 86 -4.40 -12.73 -2.89
N ASN A 87 -4.70 -13.48 -1.83
CA ASN A 87 -5.53 -13.00 -0.73
C ASN A 87 -4.86 -12.01 0.25
N ASN A 88 -3.62 -11.56 0.04
CA ASN A 88 -2.93 -10.64 0.97
C ASN A 88 -2.15 -9.56 0.21
N TYR A 89 -2.79 -8.41 0.01
CA TYR A 89 -2.16 -7.30 -0.67
C TYR A 89 -2.63 -5.94 -0.15
N VAL A 90 -1.87 -4.90 -0.50
CA VAL A 90 -2.27 -3.51 -0.35
C VAL A 90 -1.83 -2.71 -1.57
N ASP A 91 -2.68 -1.82 -2.06
CA ASP A 91 -2.43 -0.94 -3.19
C ASP A 91 -2.62 0.51 -2.74
N PHE A 92 -1.69 1.37 -3.14
CA PHE A 92 -1.72 2.80 -2.89
C PHE A 92 -1.58 3.54 -4.21
N ALA A 93 -2.66 4.18 -4.64
CA ALA A 93 -2.62 5.16 -5.71
C ALA A 93 -2.76 6.56 -5.11
N PHE A 94 -1.97 7.51 -5.56
CA PHE A 94 -2.01 8.86 -5.03
C PHE A 94 -2.30 9.83 -6.18
N LEU A 95 -3.11 10.86 -5.91
CA LEU A 95 -3.41 11.99 -6.81
C LEU A 95 -2.90 13.28 -6.17
#